data_AF-A0A1W9H7T5-F1
#
_entry.id   AF-A0A1W9H7T5-F1
#
_cell.length_a   1.000
_cell.length_b   1.000
_cell.length_c   1.000
_cell.angle_alpha   90.00
_cell.angle_beta   90.00
_cell.angle_gamma   90.00
#
_symmetry.space_group_name_H-M   'P 1'
#
loop_
_entity.id
_entity.type
_entity.pdbx_description
1 polymer ?
#
loop_
_entity_poly.entity_id
_entity_poly.type
_entity_poly.pdbx_seq_one_letter_code
_entity_poly.pdbx_strand_id
1 'polypeptide(L)'
;MHNEAEIIVNAIESLRQEGNIFKDYIFPIASAFFTSLLGAGIAYKSFRYQEDIKIEKEKMDIANKWTLLVDEARSNLISIKQNYHGKLTENPIQRAAAIPTILFTAKPIVENYSQLSFLVPKQSSDEYPRWSQIPRIRAMIHNYNYVQELWLKRNEIERPIREKIVQQYSTKAFVNVSPEQIFECVGEANFALLVDLTEKVIALTDDLLVESDDFLASFPVYAKTHINSERLKRYGSVLTYSNNGNEKLLAMLQKSPNTDYSSVMALFGATTDQLKQRYSTGYE
;
A
#
# COMPACT_ATOMS: atom_id res chain seq x y z
N MET A 1 -78.73 63.92 -15.31
CA MET A 1 -77.34 63.93 -15.83
C MET A 1 -76.26 64.17 -14.78
N HIS A 2 -76.43 65.05 -13.78
CA HIS A 2 -75.38 65.26 -12.76
C HIS A 2 -75.24 64.09 -11.76
N ASN A 3 -76.36 63.51 -11.34
CA ASN A 3 -76.40 62.45 -10.31
C ASN A 3 -75.85 61.09 -10.81
N GLU A 4 -76.08 60.75 -12.09
CA GLU A 4 -75.56 59.51 -12.68
C GLU A 4 -74.05 59.53 -12.88
N ALA A 5 -73.49 60.70 -13.24
CA ALA A 5 -72.05 60.89 -13.35
C ALA A 5 -71.37 60.73 -11.98
N GLU A 6 -71.99 61.25 -10.91
CA GLU A 6 -71.48 61.15 -9.54
C GLU A 6 -71.51 59.71 -9.00
N ILE A 7 -72.55 58.94 -9.32
CA ILE A 7 -72.64 57.51 -8.97
C ILE A 7 -71.57 56.71 -9.72
N ILE A 8 -71.34 57.00 -11.01
CA ILE A 8 -70.31 56.32 -11.81
C ILE A 8 -68.91 56.68 -11.29
N VAL A 9 -68.65 57.94 -10.95
CA VAL A 9 -67.36 58.37 -10.38
C VAL A 9 -67.11 57.70 -9.02
N ASN A 10 -68.10 57.67 -8.13
CA ASN A 10 -67.98 56.97 -6.84
C ASN A 10 -67.79 55.46 -7.00
N ALA A 11 -68.46 54.83 -7.98
CA ALA A 11 -68.26 53.42 -8.29
C ALA A 11 -66.83 53.15 -8.82
N ILE A 12 -66.30 54.03 -9.68
CA ILE A 12 -64.93 53.96 -10.21
C ILE A 12 -63.89 54.17 -9.10
N GLU A 13 -64.11 55.13 -8.21
CA GLU A 13 -63.23 55.35 -7.05
C GLU A 13 -63.28 54.19 -6.05
N SER A 14 -64.45 53.57 -5.84
CA SER A 14 -64.59 52.37 -5.00
C SER A 14 -63.95 51.12 -5.60
N LEU A 15 -63.78 51.06 -6.92
CA LEU A 15 -63.07 50.00 -7.65
C LEU A 15 -61.56 50.23 -7.68
N ARG A 16 -61.10 51.46 -7.38
CA ARG A 16 -59.69 51.79 -7.25
C ARG A 16 -59.21 51.17 -5.94
N GLN A 17 -58.81 49.90 -6.01
CA GLN A 17 -58.16 49.19 -4.92
C GLN A 17 -57.10 50.14 -4.33
N GLU A 18 -57.27 50.55 -3.07
CA GLU A 18 -56.27 51.33 -2.35
C GLU A 18 -54.97 50.54 -2.43
N GLY A 19 -54.02 51.01 -3.22
CA GLY A 19 -52.74 50.34 -3.44
C GLY A 19 -52.12 50.08 -2.08
N ASN A 20 -52.06 48.81 -1.70
CA ASN A 20 -51.57 48.45 -0.39
C ASN A 20 -50.05 48.37 -0.52
N ILE A 21 -49.38 49.46 -0.13
CA ILE A 21 -47.91 49.61 -0.22
C ILE A 21 -47.20 48.36 0.35
N PHE A 22 -47.75 47.77 1.41
CA PHE A 22 -47.21 46.56 1.98
C PHE A 22 -47.32 45.37 1.02
N LYS A 23 -48.49 45.13 0.43
CA LYS A 23 -48.74 44.01 -0.48
C LYS A 23 -48.02 44.17 -1.83
N ASP A 24 -47.98 45.38 -2.36
CA ASP A 24 -47.57 45.63 -3.74
C ASP A 24 -46.06 45.91 -3.85
N TYR A 25 -45.41 46.38 -2.77
CA TYR A 25 -43.98 46.73 -2.78
C TYR A 25 -43.18 46.03 -1.68
N ILE A 26 -43.60 46.13 -0.42
CA ILE A 26 -42.80 45.60 0.70
C ILE A 26 -42.75 44.08 0.67
N PHE A 27 -43.90 43.43 0.48
CA PHE A 27 -44.02 41.98 0.52
C PHE A 27 -43.23 41.30 -0.61
N PRO A 28 -43.33 41.70 -1.89
CA PRO A 28 -42.52 41.08 -2.96
C PRO A 28 -41.01 41.27 -2.75
N ILE A 29 -40.57 42.46 -2.31
CA ILE A 29 -39.15 42.74 -2.05
C ILE A 29 -38.65 41.92 -0.86
N ALA A 30 -39.39 41.91 0.25
CA ALA A 30 -39.04 41.14 1.44
C ALA A 30 -39.05 39.63 1.15
N SER A 31 -40.07 39.11 0.47
CA SER A 31 -40.14 37.70 0.06
C SER A 31 -38.97 37.32 -0.83
N ALA A 32 -38.66 38.12 -1.88
CA ALA A 32 -37.51 37.85 -2.74
C ALA A 32 -36.18 37.88 -1.96
N PHE A 33 -36.03 38.84 -1.04
CA PHE A 33 -34.85 38.96 -0.19
C PHE A 33 -34.70 37.74 0.75
N PHE A 34 -35.74 37.35 1.47
CA PHE A 34 -35.70 36.19 2.37
C PHE A 34 -35.54 34.88 1.62
N THR A 35 -36.18 34.70 0.45
CA THR A 35 -35.96 33.53 -0.42
C THR A 35 -34.53 33.47 -0.92
N SER A 36 -33.94 34.60 -1.33
CA SER A 36 -32.53 34.66 -1.73
C SER A 36 -31.59 34.33 -0.58
N LEU A 37 -31.84 34.85 0.63
CA LEU A 37 -31.05 34.54 1.83
C LEU A 37 -31.15 33.06 2.22
N LEU A 38 -32.35 32.48 2.18
CA LEU A 38 -32.56 31.06 2.44
C LEU A 38 -31.86 30.21 1.37
N GLY A 39 -31.98 30.57 0.10
CA GLY A 39 -31.29 29.92 -1.01
C GLY A 39 -29.77 29.95 -0.83
N ALA A 40 -29.20 31.10 -0.49
CA ALA A 40 -27.78 31.26 -0.21
C ALA A 40 -27.34 30.42 1.01
N GLY A 41 -28.13 30.41 2.09
CA GLY A 41 -27.85 29.61 3.28
C GLY A 41 -27.87 28.11 3.00
N ILE A 42 -28.86 27.63 2.23
CA ILE A 42 -28.95 26.22 1.80
C ILE A 42 -27.77 25.87 0.90
N ALA A 43 -27.45 26.72 -0.08
CA ALA A 43 -26.32 26.50 -1.00
C ALA A 43 -25.00 26.41 -0.24
N TYR A 44 -24.75 27.33 0.71
CA TYR A 44 -23.55 27.33 1.54
C TYR A 44 -23.42 26.07 2.39
N LYS A 45 -24.50 25.65 3.06
CA LYS A 45 -24.51 24.44 3.88
C LYS A 45 -24.32 23.19 3.02
N SER A 46 -24.96 23.13 1.85
CA SER A 46 -24.83 22.03 0.90
C SER A 46 -23.41 21.94 0.35
N PHE A 47 -22.81 23.07 -0.02
CA PHE A 47 -21.44 23.14 -0.51
C PHE A 47 -20.44 22.60 0.52
N ARG A 48 -20.50 23.07 1.77
CA ARG A 48 -19.65 22.56 2.86
C ARG A 48 -19.84 21.06 3.10
N TYR A 49 -21.08 20.59 3.08
CA TYR A 49 -21.36 19.17 3.25
C TYR A 49 -20.76 18.32 2.12
N GLN A 50 -20.85 18.78 0.87
CA GLN A 50 -20.25 18.12 -0.29
C GLN A 50 -18.72 18.14 -0.24
N GLU A 51 -18.11 19.26 0.15
CA GLU A 51 -16.67 19.39 0.31
C GLU A 51 -16.14 18.43 1.38
N ASP A 52 -16.81 18.37 2.53
CA ASP A 52 -16.45 17.44 3.58
C ASP A 52 -16.57 15.98 3.11
N ILE A 53 -17.65 15.60 2.40
CA ILE A 53 -17.80 14.26 1.83
C ILE A 53 -16.65 13.96 0.86
N LYS A 54 -16.29 14.92 0.02
CA LYS A 54 -15.21 14.76 -0.96
C LYS A 54 -13.87 14.48 -0.27
N ILE A 55 -13.55 15.22 0.79
CA ILE A 55 -12.33 15.01 1.59
C ILE A 55 -12.33 13.62 2.22
N GLU A 56 -13.43 13.21 2.85
CA GLU A 56 -13.52 11.90 3.49
C GLU A 56 -13.46 10.75 2.47
N LYS A 57 -14.06 10.93 1.29
CA LYS A 57 -13.95 10.00 0.17
C LYS A 57 -12.49 9.88 -0.29
N GLU A 58 -11.78 10.99 -0.45
CA GLU A 58 -10.39 10.99 -0.88
C GLU A 58 -9.49 10.24 0.12
N LYS A 59 -9.66 10.47 1.42
CA LYS A 59 -8.93 9.71 2.46
C LYS A 59 -9.21 8.21 2.36
N MET A 60 -10.46 7.81 2.14
CA MET A 60 -10.84 6.40 2.00
C MET A 60 -10.26 5.78 0.73
N ASP A 61 -10.32 6.49 -0.40
CA ASP A 61 -9.75 6.04 -1.66
C ASP A 61 -8.22 5.87 -1.55
N ILE A 62 -7.54 6.81 -0.86
CA ILE A 62 -6.10 6.72 -0.57
C ILE A 62 -5.82 5.50 0.33
N ALA A 63 -6.52 5.34 1.44
CA ALA A 63 -6.33 4.19 2.33
C ALA A 63 -6.49 2.86 1.58
N ASN A 64 -7.57 2.73 0.80
CA ASN A 64 -7.84 1.53 0.01
C ASN A 64 -6.77 1.29 -1.06
N LYS A 65 -6.31 2.35 -1.74
CA LYS A 65 -5.22 2.26 -2.71
C LYS A 65 -3.94 1.71 -2.07
N TRP A 66 -3.54 2.23 -0.92
CA TRP A 66 -2.34 1.77 -0.22
C TRP A 66 -2.49 0.32 0.27
N THR A 67 -3.67 -0.06 0.76
CA THR A 67 -3.95 -1.46 1.11
C THR A 67 -3.81 -2.38 -0.10
N LEU A 68 -4.38 -2.02 -1.25
CA LEU A 68 -4.29 -2.85 -2.46
C LEU A 68 -2.86 -2.93 -3.01
N LEU A 69 -2.10 -1.84 -2.97
CA LEU A 69 -0.69 -1.84 -3.41
C LEU A 69 0.18 -2.78 -2.56
N VAL A 70 0.00 -2.76 -1.24
CA VAL A 70 0.76 -3.65 -0.34
C VAL A 70 0.29 -5.09 -0.46
N ASP A 71 -0.99 -5.34 -0.74
CA ASP A 71 -1.51 -6.68 -1.02
C ASP A 71 -0.91 -7.26 -2.31
N GLU A 72 -0.81 -6.47 -3.38
CA GLU A 72 -0.12 -6.84 -4.62
C GLU A 72 1.37 -7.13 -4.36
N ALA A 73 2.05 -6.25 -3.62
CA ALA A 73 3.46 -6.44 -3.25
C ALA A 73 3.68 -7.75 -2.48
N ARG A 74 2.86 -8.02 -1.46
CA ARG A 74 2.91 -9.26 -0.69
C ARG A 74 2.64 -10.48 -1.57
N SER A 75 1.66 -10.40 -2.47
CA SER A 75 1.34 -11.49 -3.39
C SER A 75 2.50 -11.82 -4.32
N ASN A 76 3.24 -10.81 -4.78
CA ASN A 76 4.45 -11.00 -5.57
C ASN A 76 5.56 -11.68 -4.76
N LEU A 77 5.78 -11.24 -3.51
CA LEU A 77 6.76 -11.87 -2.60
C LEU A 77 6.40 -13.33 -2.29
N ILE A 78 5.11 -13.64 -2.08
CA ILE A 78 4.63 -15.03 -1.90
C ILE A 78 4.94 -15.85 -3.15
N SER A 79 4.65 -15.33 -4.34
CA SER A 79 4.91 -16.02 -5.61
C SER A 79 6.39 -16.32 -5.81
N ILE A 80 7.27 -15.41 -5.39
CA ILE A 80 8.71 -15.62 -5.37
C ILE A 80 9.06 -16.74 -4.36
N LYS A 81 8.59 -16.62 -3.12
CA LYS A 81 8.91 -17.56 -2.03
C LYS A 81 8.47 -18.99 -2.29
N GLN A 82 7.34 -19.18 -2.98
CA GLN A 82 6.84 -20.50 -3.36
C GLN A 82 7.85 -21.34 -4.16
N ASN A 83 8.80 -20.72 -4.86
CA ASN A 83 9.81 -21.43 -5.64
C ASN A 83 10.78 -22.25 -4.75
N TYR A 84 11.00 -21.80 -3.51
CA TYR A 84 12.00 -22.35 -2.62
C TYR A 84 11.48 -22.76 -1.24
N HIS A 85 10.26 -22.38 -0.88
CA HIS A 85 9.66 -22.75 0.40
C HIS A 85 9.68 -24.27 0.63
N GLY A 86 10.11 -24.69 1.81
CA GLY A 86 10.26 -26.10 2.19
C GLY A 86 11.45 -26.84 1.58
N LYS A 87 12.29 -26.20 0.75
CA LYS A 87 13.47 -26.82 0.10
C LYS A 87 14.80 -26.34 0.69
N LEU A 88 14.77 -25.31 1.52
CA LEU A 88 15.96 -24.68 2.08
C LEU A 88 16.42 -25.41 3.34
N THR A 89 17.73 -25.61 3.45
CA THR A 89 18.40 -26.07 4.66
C THR A 89 19.12 -24.90 5.34
N GLU A 90 19.86 -25.19 6.41
CA GLU A 90 20.73 -24.20 7.07
C GLU A 90 22.00 -23.91 6.26
N ASN A 91 22.34 -24.73 5.25
CA ASN A 91 23.58 -24.58 4.49
C ASN A 91 23.45 -23.53 3.36
N PRO A 92 24.21 -22.42 3.38
CA PRO A 92 24.15 -21.35 2.37
C PRO A 92 24.50 -21.79 0.94
N ILE A 93 25.43 -22.75 0.79
CA ILE A 93 25.79 -23.31 -0.52
C ILE A 93 24.60 -24.08 -1.11
N GLN A 94 23.92 -24.87 -0.27
CA GLN A 94 22.73 -25.59 -0.69
C GLN A 94 21.59 -24.63 -1.05
N ARG A 95 21.39 -23.55 -0.29
CA ARG A 95 20.35 -22.54 -0.55
C ARG A 95 20.61 -21.84 -1.90
N ALA A 96 21.85 -21.44 -2.16
CA ALA A 96 22.25 -20.85 -3.44
C ALA A 96 21.94 -21.75 -4.65
N ALA A 97 22.21 -23.06 -4.52
CA ALA A 97 21.96 -24.04 -5.58
C ALA A 97 20.48 -24.46 -5.71
N ALA A 98 19.74 -24.52 -4.60
CA ALA A 98 18.37 -25.03 -4.56
C ALA A 98 17.35 -24.07 -5.20
N ILE A 99 17.62 -22.76 -5.14
CA ILE A 99 16.70 -21.76 -5.68
C ILE A 99 16.85 -21.69 -7.21
N PRO A 100 15.78 -21.98 -7.98
CA PRO A 100 15.81 -21.87 -9.43
C PRO A 100 15.93 -20.41 -9.88
N THR A 101 16.19 -20.18 -11.17
CA THR A 101 15.92 -18.87 -11.76
C THR A 101 14.44 -18.55 -11.60
N ILE A 102 14.09 -17.45 -10.92
CA ILE A 102 12.69 -17.08 -10.66
C ILE A 102 12.25 -16.06 -11.71
N LEU A 103 11.30 -16.41 -12.55
CA LEU A 103 10.71 -15.46 -13.50
C LEU A 103 9.52 -14.76 -12.85
N PHE A 104 9.56 -13.44 -12.78
CA PHE A 104 8.47 -12.63 -12.27
C PHE A 104 8.40 -11.28 -12.99
N THR A 105 7.22 -10.68 -13.00
CA THR A 105 6.98 -9.36 -13.57
C THR A 105 6.31 -8.52 -12.50
N ALA A 106 7.10 -8.08 -11.52
CA ALA A 106 6.65 -7.14 -10.52
C ALA A 106 7.00 -5.72 -10.99
N LYS A 107 6.04 -4.80 -10.86
CA LYS A 107 6.27 -3.39 -11.12
C LYS A 107 6.71 -2.72 -9.83
N PRO A 108 7.71 -1.81 -9.89
CA PRO A 108 8.05 -1.02 -8.73
C PRO A 108 6.87 -0.13 -8.36
N ILE A 109 6.62 -0.01 -7.05
CA ILE A 109 5.60 0.89 -6.53
C ILE A 109 6.21 2.28 -6.45
N VAL A 110 5.69 3.20 -7.26
CA VAL A 110 6.08 4.61 -7.29
C VAL A 110 4.86 5.45 -6.95
N GLU A 111 4.81 5.93 -5.71
CA GLU A 111 3.63 6.59 -5.17
C GLU A 111 3.92 7.86 -4.39
N ASN A 112 2.92 8.74 -4.33
CA ASN A 112 3.03 9.98 -3.59
C ASN A 112 2.64 9.81 -2.12
N TYR A 113 3.67 9.73 -1.27
CA TYR A 113 3.52 9.63 0.18
C TYR A 113 2.84 10.84 0.84
N SER A 114 2.78 12.01 0.19
CA SER A 114 2.11 13.18 0.79
C SER A 114 0.60 12.99 0.95
N GLN A 115 0.02 12.08 0.15
CA GLN A 115 -1.38 11.69 0.25
C GLN A 115 -1.71 11.02 1.60
N LEU A 116 -0.71 10.47 2.29
CA LEU A 116 -0.86 9.85 3.62
C LEU A 116 -0.81 10.86 4.77
N SER A 117 -0.69 12.16 4.49
CA SER A 117 -0.58 13.21 5.51
C SER A 117 -1.76 13.25 6.49
N PHE A 118 -2.95 12.80 6.08
CA PHE A 118 -4.12 12.73 6.96
C PHE A 118 -3.96 11.73 8.12
N LEU A 119 -2.96 10.83 8.06
CA LEU A 119 -2.66 9.85 9.11
C LEU A 119 -1.79 10.41 10.24
N VAL A 120 -1.16 11.56 10.02
CA VAL A 120 -0.25 12.15 11.01
C VAL A 120 -1.07 12.67 12.19
N PRO A 121 -0.79 12.23 13.44
CA PRO A 121 -1.51 12.68 14.62
C PRO A 121 -1.45 14.20 14.76
N LYS A 122 -2.59 14.83 15.07
CA LYS A 122 -2.69 16.28 15.27
C LYS A 122 -2.12 16.75 16.62
N GLN A 123 -1.94 15.84 17.56
CA GLN A 123 -1.41 16.10 18.89
C GLN A 123 -0.24 15.15 19.15
N SER A 124 0.76 15.61 19.88
CA SER A 124 1.84 14.77 20.37
C SER A 124 1.28 13.79 21.39
N SER A 125 0.95 12.57 20.96
CA SER A 125 0.74 11.45 21.86
C SER A 125 2.09 10.83 22.21
N ASP A 126 2.21 10.29 23.43
CA ASP A 126 3.39 9.54 23.84
C ASP A 126 3.52 8.21 23.08
N GLU A 127 2.43 7.75 22.46
CA GLU A 127 2.37 6.52 21.68
C GLU A 127 1.98 6.83 20.23
N TYR A 128 2.91 6.61 19.30
CA TYR A 128 2.66 6.74 17.86
C TYR A 128 2.38 5.37 17.26
N PRO A 129 1.16 5.12 16.74
CA PRO A 129 0.87 3.88 16.04
C PRO A 129 1.87 3.62 14.92
N ARG A 130 2.37 2.39 14.80
CA ARG A 130 3.43 2.00 13.85
C ARG A 130 3.19 2.54 12.44
N TRP A 131 1.96 2.44 11.96
CA TRP A 131 1.55 2.81 10.60
C TRP A 131 1.07 4.26 10.43
N SER A 132 1.20 5.08 11.49
CA SER A 132 1.10 6.55 11.38
C SER A 132 2.39 7.17 10.82
N GLN A 133 3.49 6.43 10.87
CA GLN A 133 4.82 6.90 10.49
C GLN A 133 5.02 6.72 8.98
N ILE A 134 4.76 7.78 8.21
CA ILE A 134 5.00 7.81 6.76
C ILE A 134 6.42 7.34 6.37
N PRO A 135 7.50 7.68 7.13
CA PRO A 135 8.84 7.16 6.82
C PRO A 135 8.93 5.63 6.84
N ARG A 136 8.19 4.96 7.74
CA ARG A 136 8.16 3.50 7.82
C ARG A 136 7.48 2.87 6.61
N ILE A 137 6.34 3.43 6.19
CA ILE A 137 5.63 3.00 4.96
C ILE A 137 6.56 3.17 3.75
N ARG A 138 7.27 4.31 3.67
CA ARG A 138 8.26 4.55 2.63
C ARG A 138 9.39 3.53 2.64
N ALA A 139 9.95 3.21 3.80
CA ALA A 139 11.01 2.22 3.93
C ALA A 139 10.54 0.84 3.45
N MET A 140 9.33 0.41 3.85
CA MET A 140 8.73 -0.85 3.40
C MET A 140 8.59 -0.92 1.88
N ILE A 141 8.01 0.10 1.24
CA ILE A 141 7.87 0.13 -0.21
C ILE A 141 9.22 0.21 -0.93
N HIS A 142 10.16 1.00 -0.40
CA HIS A 142 11.50 1.09 -0.97
C HIS A 142 12.21 -0.26 -0.92
N ASN A 143 12.17 -0.94 0.23
CA ASN A 143 12.76 -2.26 0.40
C ASN A 143 12.08 -3.33 -0.48
N TYR A 144 10.77 -3.23 -0.71
CA TYR A 144 10.06 -4.06 -1.69
C TYR A 144 10.54 -3.83 -3.13
N ASN A 145 10.76 -2.57 -3.54
CA ASN A 145 11.32 -2.28 -4.86
C ASN A 145 12.77 -2.79 -4.96
N TYR A 146 13.56 -2.60 -3.90
CA TYR A 146 14.94 -3.05 -3.84
C TYR A 146 15.08 -4.58 -3.91
N VAL A 147 14.24 -5.35 -3.20
CA VAL A 147 14.31 -6.81 -3.23
C VAL A 147 13.96 -7.37 -4.61
N GLN A 148 13.07 -6.72 -5.37
CA GLN A 148 12.81 -7.11 -6.76
C GLN A 148 14.06 -6.97 -7.62
N GLU A 149 14.77 -5.84 -7.52
CA GLU A 149 16.02 -5.63 -8.25
C GLU A 149 17.09 -6.64 -7.84
N LEU A 150 17.21 -6.94 -6.54
CA LEU A 150 18.14 -7.97 -6.06
C LEU A 150 17.81 -9.35 -6.61
N TRP A 151 16.54 -9.74 -6.68
CA TRP A 151 16.12 -11.01 -7.30
C TRP A 151 16.49 -11.07 -8.79
N LEU A 152 16.32 -9.98 -9.52
CA LEU A 152 16.75 -9.89 -10.92
C LEU A 152 18.27 -10.03 -11.05
N LYS A 153 19.05 -9.33 -10.21
CA LYS A 153 20.52 -9.45 -10.18
C LYS A 153 20.98 -10.85 -9.81
N ARG A 154 20.33 -11.48 -8.83
CA ARG A 154 20.59 -12.86 -8.47
C ARG A 154 20.36 -13.78 -9.67
N ASN A 155 19.26 -13.62 -10.41
CA ASN A 155 18.99 -14.40 -11.62
C ASN A 155 20.02 -14.17 -12.74
N GLU A 156 20.49 -12.94 -12.93
CA GLU A 156 21.53 -12.60 -13.92
C GLU A 156 22.84 -13.35 -13.63
N ILE A 157 23.24 -13.45 -12.36
CA ILE A 157 24.46 -14.15 -11.92
C ILE A 157 24.25 -15.66 -11.92
N GLU A 158 23.09 -16.11 -11.50
CA GLU A 158 22.81 -17.53 -11.30
C GLU A 158 22.69 -18.32 -12.60
N ARG A 159 22.03 -17.74 -13.62
CA ARG A 159 21.81 -18.41 -14.90
C ARG A 159 23.09 -18.94 -15.57
N PRO A 160 24.16 -18.13 -15.78
CA PRO A 160 25.38 -18.63 -16.40
C PRO A 160 26.09 -19.67 -15.51
N ILE A 161 25.95 -19.58 -14.18
CA ILE A 161 26.50 -20.56 -13.23
C ILE A 161 25.82 -21.93 -13.44
N ARG A 162 24.48 -21.94 -13.48
CA ARG A 162 23.70 -23.16 -13.74
C ARG A 162 23.98 -23.75 -15.11
N GLU A 163 24.07 -22.92 -16.15
CA GLU A 163 24.38 -23.37 -17.51
C GLU A 163 25.74 -24.08 -17.58
N LYS A 164 26.78 -23.52 -16.94
CA LYS A 164 28.11 -24.16 -16.86
C LYS A 164 28.06 -25.49 -16.14
N ILE A 165 27.40 -25.54 -14.99
CA ILE A 165 27.23 -26.75 -14.20
C ILE A 165 26.54 -27.85 -15.01
N VAL A 166 25.45 -27.51 -15.71
CA VAL A 166 24.70 -28.46 -16.55
C VAL A 166 25.55 -28.91 -17.74
N GLN A 167 26.28 -28.01 -18.41
CA GLN A 167 27.14 -28.39 -19.53
C GLN A 167 28.27 -29.35 -19.12
N GLN A 168 28.86 -29.13 -17.95
CA GLN A 168 30.03 -29.89 -17.50
C GLN A 168 29.69 -31.22 -16.83
N TYR A 169 28.54 -31.30 -16.15
CA TYR A 169 28.19 -32.46 -15.32
C TYR A 169 26.86 -33.14 -15.69
N SER A 170 26.12 -32.66 -16.69
CA SER A 170 24.87 -33.32 -17.09
C SER A 170 25.10 -34.44 -18.12
N THR A 171 24.70 -35.66 -17.75
CA THR A 171 24.17 -36.67 -18.68
C THR A 171 22.64 -36.80 -18.55
N LYS A 172 22.02 -36.18 -17.54
CA LYS A 172 20.56 -36.08 -17.31
C LYS A 172 20.21 -34.72 -16.66
N ALA A 173 18.96 -34.28 -16.85
CA ALA A 173 18.44 -32.94 -16.54
C ALA A 173 18.51 -32.46 -15.07
N PHE A 174 19.05 -33.25 -14.14
CA PHE A 174 19.29 -32.89 -12.74
C PHE A 174 20.70 -33.33 -12.35
N VAL A 175 21.53 -32.37 -11.95
CA VAL A 175 22.89 -32.65 -11.48
C VAL A 175 22.93 -32.50 -9.96
N ASN A 176 23.24 -33.60 -9.25
CA ASN A 176 23.70 -33.54 -7.87
C ASN A 176 25.20 -33.22 -7.90
N VAL A 177 25.54 -31.94 -7.82
CA VAL A 177 26.93 -31.45 -7.85
C VAL A 177 27.40 -31.26 -6.41
N SER A 178 28.61 -31.71 -6.07
CA SER A 178 29.21 -31.38 -4.78
C SER A 178 29.69 -29.92 -4.76
N PRO A 179 29.80 -29.27 -3.58
CA PRO A 179 30.34 -27.91 -3.47
C PRO A 179 31.70 -27.73 -4.17
N GLU A 180 32.58 -28.72 -4.07
CA GLU A 180 33.92 -28.72 -4.67
C GLU A 180 33.85 -28.68 -6.20
N GLN A 181 32.96 -29.49 -6.78
CA GLN A 181 32.71 -29.51 -8.23
C GLN A 181 32.10 -28.20 -8.74
N ILE A 182 31.29 -27.52 -7.91
CA ILE A 182 30.77 -26.19 -8.24
C ILE A 182 31.92 -25.17 -8.28
N PHE A 183 32.82 -25.18 -7.30
CA PHE A 183 33.95 -24.27 -7.23
C PHE A 183 34.93 -24.46 -8.39
N GLU A 184 35.22 -25.71 -8.75
CA GLU A 184 36.08 -26.04 -9.92
C GLU A 184 35.50 -25.51 -11.24
N CYS A 185 34.17 -25.53 -11.39
CA CYS A 185 33.49 -25.16 -12.64
C CYS A 185 33.28 -23.64 -12.79
N VAL A 186 32.98 -22.96 -11.68
CA VAL A 186 32.44 -21.59 -11.69
C VAL A 186 33.43 -20.56 -11.13
N GLY A 187 34.36 -21.03 -10.31
CA GLY A 187 35.26 -20.21 -9.51
C GLY A 187 34.61 -19.73 -8.21
N GLU A 188 35.39 -19.74 -7.13
CA GLU A 188 34.94 -19.39 -5.78
C GLU A 188 34.30 -18.00 -5.70
N ALA A 189 34.90 -16.99 -6.34
CA ALA A 189 34.40 -15.61 -6.28
C ALA A 189 32.99 -15.43 -6.87
N ASN A 190 32.71 -16.08 -8.01
CA ASN A 190 31.40 -15.99 -8.66
C ASN A 190 30.33 -16.70 -7.84
N PHE A 191 30.67 -17.84 -7.24
CA PHE A 191 29.74 -18.58 -6.40
C PHE A 191 29.51 -17.87 -5.05
N ALA A 192 30.54 -17.26 -4.46
CA ALA A 192 30.43 -16.42 -3.27
C ALA A 192 29.42 -15.28 -3.50
N LEU A 193 29.47 -14.63 -4.67
CA LEU A 193 28.51 -13.59 -5.02
C LEU A 193 27.08 -14.13 -5.12
N LEU A 194 26.89 -15.33 -5.68
CA LEU A 194 25.59 -15.98 -5.75
C LEU A 194 25.05 -16.31 -4.35
N VAL A 195 25.90 -16.83 -3.46
CA VAL A 195 25.55 -17.11 -2.06
C VAL A 195 25.15 -15.82 -1.35
N ASP A 196 25.95 -14.77 -1.48
CA ASP A 196 25.72 -13.47 -0.84
C ASP A 196 24.37 -12.86 -1.22
N LEU A 197 24.09 -12.82 -2.53
CA LEU A 197 22.81 -12.32 -3.02
C LEU A 197 21.66 -13.23 -2.60
N THR A 198 21.85 -14.55 -2.61
CA THR A 198 20.81 -15.51 -2.23
C THR A 198 20.39 -15.33 -0.76
N GLU A 199 21.34 -15.22 0.17
CA GLU A 199 21.01 -15.02 1.58
C GLU A 199 20.33 -13.67 1.81
N LYS A 200 20.80 -12.62 1.14
CA LYS A 200 20.19 -11.29 1.23
C LYS A 200 18.75 -11.25 0.71
N VAL A 201 18.48 -11.88 -0.44
CA VAL A 201 17.11 -11.89 -0.99
C VAL A 201 16.17 -12.76 -0.17
N ILE A 202 16.62 -13.88 0.39
CA ILE A 202 15.78 -14.72 1.25
C ILE A 202 15.39 -13.94 2.52
N ALA A 203 16.37 -13.39 3.22
CA ALA A 203 16.13 -12.64 4.46
C ALA A 203 15.17 -11.47 4.22
N LEU A 204 15.48 -10.63 3.22
CA LEU A 204 14.66 -9.46 2.91
C LEU A 204 13.25 -9.84 2.41
N THR A 205 13.10 -10.92 1.66
CA THR A 205 11.77 -11.40 1.23
C THR A 205 10.94 -11.86 2.42
N ASP A 206 11.53 -12.62 3.35
CA ASP A 206 10.84 -13.11 4.54
C ASP A 206 10.42 -11.98 5.48
N ASP A 207 11.31 -11.01 5.71
CA ASP A 207 11.00 -9.87 6.57
C ASP A 207 9.94 -8.95 5.95
N LEU A 208 10.02 -8.69 4.65
CA LEU A 208 9.01 -7.89 3.96
C LEU A 208 7.64 -8.57 3.90
N LEU A 209 7.58 -9.91 3.86
CA LEU A 209 6.33 -10.64 3.95
C LEU A 209 5.66 -10.40 5.31
N VAL A 210 6.43 -10.47 6.40
CA VAL A 210 5.93 -10.20 7.75
C VAL A 210 5.52 -8.73 7.90
N GLU A 211 6.36 -7.79 7.46
CA GLU A 211 6.08 -6.35 7.53
C GLU A 211 4.82 -5.99 6.72
N SER A 212 4.65 -6.57 5.53
CA SER A 212 3.47 -6.34 4.67
C SER A 212 2.21 -6.96 5.26
N ASP A 213 2.30 -8.12 5.91
CA ASP A 213 1.15 -8.74 6.57
C ASP A 213 0.68 -7.92 7.77
N ASP A 214 1.60 -7.43 8.60
CA ASP A 214 1.29 -6.49 9.69
C ASP A 214 0.70 -5.18 9.17
N PHE A 215 1.22 -4.64 8.06
CA PHE A 215 0.62 -3.48 7.41
C PHE A 215 -0.82 -3.76 7.04
N LEU A 216 -1.10 -4.86 6.35
CA LEU A 216 -2.44 -5.15 5.85
C LEU A 216 -3.44 -5.43 6.98
N ALA A 217 -2.99 -5.99 8.11
CA ALA A 217 -3.82 -6.17 9.30
C ALA A 217 -4.08 -4.84 10.04
N SER A 218 -3.04 -4.04 10.27
CA SER A 218 -3.08 -2.93 11.22
C SER A 218 -3.32 -1.56 10.58
N PHE A 219 -2.82 -1.31 9.36
CA PHE A 219 -2.98 -0.02 8.68
C PHE A 219 -4.44 0.34 8.39
N PRO A 220 -5.29 -0.54 7.82
CA PRO A 220 -6.66 -0.15 7.49
C PRO A 220 -7.48 0.17 8.74
N VAL A 221 -7.23 -0.55 9.84
CA VAL A 221 -7.84 -0.28 11.15
C VAL A 221 -7.45 1.12 11.63
N TYR A 222 -6.16 1.46 11.53
CA TYR A 222 -5.67 2.79 11.90
C TYR A 222 -6.22 3.90 10.98
N ALA A 223 -6.16 3.72 9.67
CA ALA A 223 -6.65 4.69 8.69
C ALA A 223 -8.14 5.00 8.88
N LYS A 224 -8.95 3.98 9.23
CA LYS A 224 -10.38 4.15 9.53
C LYS A 224 -10.64 5.11 10.70
N THR A 225 -9.72 5.24 11.67
CA THR A 225 -9.86 6.21 12.78
C THR A 225 -9.80 7.67 12.33
N HIS A 226 -9.21 7.93 11.16
CA HIS A 226 -9.08 9.27 10.56
C HIS A 226 -10.12 9.57 9.48
N ILE A 227 -11.02 8.61 9.22
CA ILE A 227 -12.05 8.68 8.19
C ILE A 227 -13.44 8.70 8.84
N ASN A 228 -14.22 9.73 8.55
CA ASN A 228 -15.60 9.84 9.02
C ASN A 228 -16.53 8.93 8.19
N SER A 229 -16.60 7.66 8.60
CA SER A 229 -17.41 6.62 7.94
C SER A 229 -18.91 6.94 7.93
N GLU A 230 -19.41 7.71 8.91
CA GLU A 230 -20.82 8.12 8.96
C GLU A 230 -21.22 8.99 7.77
N ARG A 231 -20.28 9.81 7.27
CA ARG A 231 -20.48 10.63 6.07
C ARG A 231 -20.37 9.83 4.77
N LEU A 232 -19.83 8.61 4.82
CA LEU A 232 -19.53 7.77 3.66
C LEU A 232 -20.45 6.55 3.50
N LYS A 233 -21.51 6.41 4.29
CA LYS A 233 -22.43 5.24 4.28
C LYS A 233 -22.93 4.83 2.89
N ARG A 234 -23.05 5.77 1.95
CA ARG A 234 -23.53 5.52 0.57
C ARG A 234 -22.39 5.35 -0.44
N TYR A 235 -21.14 5.58 -0.07
CA TYR A 235 -19.99 5.54 -0.97
C TYR A 235 -19.25 4.21 -0.88
N GLY A 236 -18.92 3.74 0.32
CA GLY A 236 -18.19 2.49 0.51
C GLY A 236 -17.59 2.35 1.91
N SER A 237 -16.65 1.41 2.04
CA SER A 237 -15.93 1.13 3.27
C SER A 237 -14.43 1.05 3.05
N VAL A 238 -13.66 1.26 4.12
CA VAL A 238 -12.23 0.94 4.15
C VAL A 238 -12.07 -0.57 3.99
N LEU A 239 -11.20 -0.98 3.05
CA LEU A 239 -10.86 -2.38 2.82
C LEU A 239 -10.16 -2.95 4.04
N THR A 240 -10.61 -4.11 4.50
CA THR A 240 -9.96 -4.85 5.59
C THR A 240 -9.37 -6.13 5.06
N TYR A 241 -8.19 -6.49 5.54
CA TYR A 241 -7.56 -7.76 5.21
C TYR A 241 -7.77 -8.77 6.35
N SER A 242 -8.03 -10.01 5.98
CA SER A 242 -8.03 -11.17 6.87
C SER A 242 -7.44 -12.34 6.09
N ASN A 243 -6.51 -13.06 6.72
CA ASN A 243 -5.96 -14.29 6.16
C ASN A 243 -6.99 -15.45 6.17
N ASN A 244 -8.16 -15.25 6.78
CA ASN A 244 -9.27 -16.21 6.88
C ASN A 244 -8.87 -17.61 7.34
N GLY A 245 -7.78 -17.74 8.13
CA GLY A 245 -7.25 -19.04 8.54
C GLY A 245 -6.68 -19.88 7.40
N ASN A 246 -6.26 -19.26 6.28
CA ASN A 246 -5.62 -19.97 5.18
C ASN A 246 -4.24 -20.49 5.62
N GLU A 247 -4.17 -21.77 5.97
CA GLU A 247 -2.96 -22.44 6.44
C GLU A 247 -1.79 -22.34 5.45
N LYS A 248 -2.06 -22.39 4.14
CA LYS A 248 -1.01 -22.25 3.12
C LYS A 248 -0.41 -20.87 3.11
N LEU A 249 -1.24 -19.84 3.29
CA LEU A 249 -0.78 -18.46 3.39
C LEU A 249 0.03 -18.24 4.67
N LEU A 250 -0.45 -18.77 5.79
CA LEU A 250 0.24 -18.71 7.08
C LEU A 250 1.61 -19.41 7.03
N ALA A 251 1.71 -20.56 6.35
CA ALA A 251 2.99 -21.23 6.13
C ALA A 251 3.98 -20.37 5.33
N MET A 252 3.50 -19.57 4.36
CA MET A 252 4.37 -18.65 3.60
C MET A 252 4.87 -17.46 4.43
N LEU A 253 4.18 -17.09 5.51
CA LEU A 253 4.64 -16.04 6.43
C LEU A 253 5.72 -16.54 7.40
N GLN A 254 5.89 -17.85 7.57
CA GLN A 254 6.97 -18.40 8.39
C GLN A 254 8.33 -18.12 7.73
N LYS A 255 9.26 -17.53 8.48
CA LYS A 255 10.62 -17.28 7.98
C LYS A 255 11.31 -18.59 7.59
N SER A 256 12.19 -18.51 6.59
CA SER A 256 13.03 -19.64 6.17
C SER A 256 13.97 -20.04 7.31
N PRO A 257 14.49 -21.29 7.32
CA PRO A 257 15.44 -21.73 8.35
C PRO A 257 16.64 -20.79 8.46
N ASN A 258 17.11 -20.58 9.68
CA ASN A 258 18.30 -19.76 9.94
C ASN A 258 19.52 -20.39 9.26
N THR A 259 20.34 -19.54 8.64
CA THR A 259 21.52 -19.99 7.91
C THR A 259 22.72 -20.19 8.84
N ASP A 260 23.39 -21.33 8.71
CA ASP A 260 24.69 -21.60 9.33
C ASP A 260 25.82 -21.15 8.40
N TYR A 261 26.39 -19.99 8.71
CA TYR A 261 27.46 -19.39 7.92
C TYR A 261 28.83 -20.06 8.10
N SER A 262 28.96 -21.05 9.00
CA SER A 262 30.23 -21.73 9.29
C SER A 262 30.89 -22.29 8.03
N SER A 263 30.08 -22.79 7.08
CA SER A 263 30.54 -23.37 5.81
C SER A 263 31.11 -22.36 4.79
N VAL A 264 30.85 -21.06 4.97
CA VAL A 264 31.24 -20.00 4.01
C VAL A 264 32.15 -18.94 4.61
N MET A 265 32.55 -19.07 5.87
CA MET A 265 33.49 -18.14 6.51
C MET A 265 34.80 -17.97 5.73
N ALA A 266 35.38 -19.09 5.28
CA ALA A 266 36.60 -19.07 4.47
C ALA A 266 36.38 -18.42 3.10
N LEU A 267 35.21 -18.64 2.50
CA LEU A 267 34.83 -18.09 1.20
C LEU A 267 34.68 -16.56 1.25
N PHE A 268 34.16 -16.02 2.35
CA PHE A 268 33.94 -14.59 2.52
C PHE A 268 35.04 -13.85 3.28
N GLY A 269 35.97 -14.58 3.91
CA GLY A 269 36.98 -13.99 4.80
C GLY A 269 36.39 -13.24 5.99
N ALA A 270 35.21 -13.67 6.47
CA ALA A 270 34.43 -12.98 7.50
C ALA A 270 33.97 -13.95 8.60
N THR A 271 33.73 -13.42 9.80
CA THR A 271 33.18 -14.21 10.91
C THR A 271 31.67 -14.44 10.76
N THR A 272 31.14 -15.44 11.44
CA THR A 272 29.69 -15.70 11.49
C THR A 272 28.88 -14.47 11.93
N ASP A 273 29.39 -13.69 12.88
CA ASP A 273 28.69 -12.50 13.39
C ASP A 273 28.70 -11.36 12.36
N GLN A 274 29.81 -11.17 11.65
CA GLN A 274 29.89 -10.20 10.56
C GLN A 274 28.93 -10.57 9.42
N LEU A 275 28.81 -11.87 9.10
CA LEU A 275 27.88 -12.34 8.09
C LEU A 275 26.42 -12.18 8.53
N LYS A 276 26.09 -12.49 9.79
CA LYS A 276 24.75 -12.22 10.35
C LYS A 276 24.39 -10.74 10.26
N GLN A 277 25.30 -9.85 10.64
CA GLN A 277 25.09 -8.41 10.54
C GLN A 277 24.96 -7.93 9.09
N ARG A 278 25.74 -8.50 8.16
CA ARG A 278 25.68 -8.17 6.73
C ARG A 278 24.30 -8.48 6.12
N TYR A 279 23.64 -9.53 6.59
CA TYR A 279 22.32 -9.95 6.11
C TYR A 279 21.16 -9.44 6.97
N SER A 280 21.44 -8.56 7.94
CA SER A 280 20.42 -7.81 8.66
C SER A 280 19.66 -6.89 7.68
N THR A 281 18.34 -6.85 7.84
CA THR A 281 17.42 -6.11 6.97
C THR A 281 16.87 -4.86 7.63
N GLY A 282 17.10 -4.69 8.94
CA GLY A 282 16.56 -3.59 9.75
C GLY A 282 15.09 -3.78 10.16
N TYR A 283 14.52 -4.97 9.91
CA TYR A 283 13.19 -5.38 10.36
C TYR A 283 13.21 -6.32 11.58
N GLU A 284 14.41 -6.62 12.11
CA GLU A 284 14.61 -7.43 13.33
C GLU A 284 14.04 -6.77 14.59
#